data_AF-A0A5J4X6P3-F1
#
_entry.id   AF-A0A5J4X6P3-F1
#
_cell.length_a   1.000
_cell.length_b   1.000
_cell.length_c   1.000
_cell.angle_alpha   90.00
_cell.angle_beta   90.00
_cell.angle_gamma   90.00
#
_symmetry.space_group_name_H-M   'P 1'
#
loop_
_entity.id
_entity.type
_entity.pdbx_description
1 polymer ?
#
loop_
_entity_poly.entity_id
_entity_poly.type
_entity_poly.pdbx_seq_one_letter_code
_entity_poly.pdbx_strand_id
1 'polypeptide(L)'
;MEQKTIQELEEQLKKKDKELQHEREEFKKKEQKKDKRLHDLAEKEFIKSNKIVELEHQIAIIKQRPDGISLDPAKLEEAARLEIIREQTASKPKLDSFQQASIKLIADSIPFQINVPAGDYIKKDGEFTYTSTDFNAKTFPISPAITKGIYRFETKINKRGDVGVGVMKSGLNIPFGDWPGGKPQNQDCMIFYFNGYVYQCGIGSQGNARFLDNSNVTIELNMDSRPRTAHLFLRGILQKLYISDLPESVQLYFYINFKDDSISALSLKQLAAPTTVKVSGAKEVKWI
;
A
#
# COMPACT_ATOMS: atom_id res chain seq x y z
N MET A 1 -9.50 -11.50 61.16
CA MET A 1 -8.74 -10.30 60.74
C MET A 1 -8.29 -10.45 59.28
N GLU A 2 -7.71 -11.60 58.90
CA GLU A 2 -7.24 -11.90 57.53
C GLU A 2 -8.30 -11.82 56.41
N GLN A 3 -9.52 -12.35 56.62
CA GLN A 3 -10.57 -12.29 55.59
C GLN A 3 -10.98 -10.85 55.21
N LYS A 4 -10.94 -9.93 56.17
CA LYS A 4 -11.27 -8.51 55.94
C LYS A 4 -10.18 -7.83 55.11
N THR A 5 -8.91 -8.20 55.33
CA THR A 5 -7.75 -7.70 54.59
C THR A 5 -7.72 -8.21 53.14
N ILE A 6 -8.12 -9.47 52.89
CA ILE A 6 -8.22 -10.02 51.53
C ILE A 6 -9.29 -9.28 50.72
N GLN A 7 -10.45 -9.02 51.33
CA GLN A 7 -11.55 -8.35 50.68
C GLN A 7 -11.21 -6.89 50.31
N GLU A 8 -10.48 -6.19 51.20
CA GLU A 8 -9.94 -4.85 50.92
C GLU A 8 -8.91 -4.85 49.79
N LEU A 9 -8.06 -5.88 49.70
CA LEU A 9 -7.08 -6.02 48.61
C LEU A 9 -7.74 -6.31 47.26
N GLU A 10 -8.77 -7.14 47.22
CA GLU A 10 -9.55 -7.43 46.01
C GLU A 10 -10.26 -6.18 45.48
N GLU A 11 -10.80 -5.36 46.37
CA GLU A 11 -11.45 -4.10 46.00
C GLU A 11 -10.45 -3.07 45.46
N GLN A 12 -9.25 -3.01 46.06
CA GLN A 12 -8.14 -2.18 45.55
C GLN A 12 -7.63 -2.65 44.18
N LEU A 13 -7.50 -3.96 43.96
CA LEU A 13 -7.13 -4.54 42.67
C LEU A 13 -8.16 -4.18 41.59
N LYS A 14 -9.44 -4.36 41.88
CA LYS A 14 -10.53 -4.01 40.96
C LYS A 14 -10.57 -2.53 40.62
N LYS A 15 -10.20 -1.66 41.56
CA LYS A 15 -10.08 -0.22 41.32
C LYS A 15 -8.88 0.10 40.42
N LYS A 16 -7.72 -0.50 40.69
CA LYS A 16 -6.52 -0.34 39.84
C LYS A 16 -6.73 -0.84 38.41
N ASP A 17 -7.42 -1.98 38.23
CA ASP A 17 -7.70 -2.51 36.89
C ASP A 17 -8.58 -1.56 36.06
N LYS A 18 -9.58 -0.94 36.70
CA LYS A 18 -10.41 0.09 36.05
C LYS A 18 -9.60 1.33 35.68
N GLU A 19 -8.72 1.79 36.57
CA GLU A 19 -7.82 2.92 36.29
C GLU A 19 -6.88 2.61 35.11
N LEU A 20 -6.30 1.41 35.10
CA LEU A 20 -5.40 0.96 34.03
C LEU A 20 -6.14 0.84 32.69
N GLN A 21 -7.38 0.36 32.70
CA GLN A 21 -8.22 0.26 31.51
C GLN A 21 -8.56 1.65 30.95
N HIS A 22 -8.91 2.60 31.83
CA HIS A 22 -9.16 3.98 31.43
C HIS A 22 -7.91 4.65 30.83
N GLU A 23 -6.74 4.44 31.43
CA GLU A 23 -5.47 4.99 30.93
C GLU A 23 -5.09 4.40 29.56
N ARG A 24 -5.32 3.10 29.34
CA ARG A 24 -5.15 2.46 28.02
C ARG A 24 -6.07 3.04 26.96
N GLU A 25 -7.32 3.31 27.29
CA GLU A 25 -8.26 3.94 26.35
C GLU A 25 -7.86 5.37 25.98
N GLU A 26 -7.40 6.15 26.97
CA GLU A 26 -6.90 7.51 26.74
C GLU A 26 -5.62 7.52 25.90
N PHE A 27 -4.71 6.57 26.14
CA PHE A 27 -3.53 6.38 25.30
C PHE A 27 -3.91 6.06 23.86
N LYS A 28 -4.85 5.12 23.65
CA LYS A 28 -5.35 4.74 22.32
C LYS A 28 -6.01 5.92 21.59
N LYS A 29 -6.80 6.74 22.27
CA LYS A 29 -7.38 7.97 21.70
C LYS A 29 -6.30 9.01 21.33
N LYS A 30 -5.27 9.17 22.16
CA LYS A 30 -4.13 10.07 21.87
C LYS A 30 -3.35 9.58 20.65
N GLU A 31 -3.14 8.28 20.52
CA GLU A 31 -2.46 7.69 19.37
C GLU A 31 -3.27 7.89 18.08
N GLN A 32 -4.58 7.62 18.10
CA GLN A 32 -5.48 7.89 16.97
C GLN A 32 -5.48 9.38 16.55
N LYS A 33 -5.46 10.30 17.52
CA LYS A 33 -5.33 11.74 17.23
C LYS A 33 -3.99 12.10 16.61
N LYS A 34 -2.89 11.48 17.05
CA LYS A 34 -1.56 11.67 16.45
C LYS A 34 -1.54 11.15 15.01
N ASP A 35 -2.11 9.97 14.77
CA ASP A 35 -2.22 9.39 13.43
C ASP A 35 -3.05 10.25 12.49
N LYS A 36 -4.19 10.78 12.97
CA LYS A 36 -5.01 11.72 12.19
C LYS A 36 -4.25 13.00 11.84
N ARG A 37 -3.54 13.60 12.80
CA ARG A 37 -2.70 14.79 12.53
C ARG A 37 -1.58 14.49 11.54
N LEU A 38 -0.97 13.31 11.64
CA LEU A 38 0.08 12.88 10.71
C LEU A 38 -0.48 12.66 9.31
N HIS A 39 -1.69 12.13 9.19
CA HIS A 39 -2.42 12.04 7.92
C HIS A 39 -2.68 13.43 7.33
N ASP A 40 -3.27 14.35 8.09
CA ASP A 40 -3.59 15.70 7.61
C ASP A 40 -2.32 16.43 7.13
N LEU A 41 -1.19 16.22 7.81
CA LEU A 41 0.09 16.79 7.42
C LEU A 41 0.66 16.14 6.15
N ALA A 42 0.60 14.81 6.05
CA ALA A 42 1.06 14.07 4.88
C ALA A 42 0.24 14.39 3.63
N GLU A 43 -1.07 14.59 3.77
CA GLU A 43 -1.96 15.02 2.69
C GLU A 43 -1.64 16.43 2.21
N LYS A 44 -1.38 17.37 3.14
CA LYS A 44 -0.92 18.72 2.80
C LYS A 44 0.42 18.72 2.05
N GLU A 45 1.39 17.94 2.53
CA GLU A 45 2.70 17.81 1.87
C GLU A 45 2.59 17.13 0.49
N PHE A 46 1.67 16.17 0.34
CA PHE A 46 1.37 15.54 -0.94
C PHE A 46 0.77 16.53 -1.95
N ILE A 47 -0.24 17.30 -1.54
CA ILE A 47 -0.84 18.36 -2.39
C ILE A 47 0.23 19.36 -2.83
N LYS A 48 1.10 19.78 -1.90
CA LYS A 48 2.20 20.70 -2.17
C LYS A 48 3.21 20.11 -3.17
N SER A 49 3.61 18.86 -2.99
CA SER A 49 4.58 18.18 -3.85
C SER A 49 4.03 17.96 -5.27
N ASN A 50 2.76 17.59 -5.42
CA ASN A 50 2.13 17.48 -6.75
C ASN A 50 2.07 18.84 -7.46
N LYS A 51 1.76 19.91 -6.72
CA LYS A 51 1.76 21.27 -7.31
C LYS A 51 3.14 21.69 -7.78
N ILE A 52 4.20 21.31 -7.06
CA ILE A 52 5.58 21.57 -7.46
C ILE A 52 5.91 20.83 -8.76
N VAL A 53 5.61 19.53 -8.87
CA VAL A 53 5.87 18.74 -10.08
C VAL A 53 5.10 19.31 -11.28
N GLU A 54 3.86 19.71 -11.09
CA GLU A 54 3.04 20.35 -12.14
C GLU A 54 3.65 21.67 -12.62
N LEU A 55 4.09 22.53 -11.69
CA LEU A 55 4.75 23.79 -12.01
C LEU A 55 6.10 23.57 -12.72
N GLU A 56 6.89 22.60 -12.29
CA GLU A 56 8.16 22.24 -12.94
C GLU A 56 7.94 21.77 -14.38
N HIS A 57 6.89 20.98 -14.63
CA HIS A 57 6.50 20.55 -15.97
C HIS A 57 6.08 21.74 -16.84
N GLN A 58 5.26 22.66 -16.32
CA GLN A 58 4.87 23.87 -17.06
C GLN A 58 6.07 24.76 -17.39
N ILE A 59 7.00 24.96 -16.45
CA ILE A 59 8.23 25.71 -16.67
C ILE A 59 9.10 25.06 -17.75
N ALA A 60 9.21 23.73 -17.76
CA ALA A 60 9.98 23.00 -18.77
C ALA A 60 9.38 23.18 -20.18
N ILE A 61 8.05 23.15 -20.32
CA ILE A 61 7.35 23.39 -21.58
C ILE A 61 7.58 24.82 -22.08
N ILE A 62 7.51 25.81 -21.18
CA ILE A 62 7.70 27.22 -21.52
C ILE A 62 9.14 27.48 -21.99
N LYS A 63 10.14 26.86 -21.34
CA LYS A 63 11.56 27.00 -21.70
C LYS A 63 11.96 26.39 -23.04
N GLN A 64 11.15 25.47 -23.60
CA GLN A 64 11.45 24.75 -24.85
C GLN A 64 10.81 25.38 -26.09
N ARG A 65 10.01 26.45 -25.96
CA ARG A 65 9.45 27.14 -27.13
C ARG A 65 10.49 28.08 -27.76
N PRO A 66 10.74 28.00 -29.09
CA PRO A 66 11.74 28.83 -29.78
C PRO A 66 11.37 30.33 -29.84
N ASP A 67 10.08 30.63 -29.70
CA ASP A 67 9.57 31.99 -29.82
C ASP A 67 9.39 32.57 -28.41
N GLY A 68 10.20 33.57 -28.08
CA GLY A 68 10.00 34.41 -26.90
C GLY A 68 8.65 35.12 -26.99
N ILE A 69 7.60 34.50 -26.48
CA ILE A 69 6.29 35.13 -26.32
C ILE A 69 6.35 35.94 -25.02
N SER A 70 6.33 37.26 -25.16
CA SER A 70 5.88 38.17 -24.10
C SER A 70 4.52 37.69 -23.60
N LEU A 71 4.45 37.25 -22.34
CA LEU A 71 3.23 36.84 -21.68
C LEU A 71 2.35 38.07 -21.50
N ASP A 72 1.37 38.25 -22.40
CA ASP A 72 0.33 39.26 -22.25
C ASP A 72 -0.53 38.93 -21.01
N PRO A 73 -0.49 39.75 -19.94
CA PRO A 73 -1.21 39.50 -18.70
C PRO A 73 -2.71 39.29 -18.91
N ALA A 74 -3.29 39.89 -19.95
CA ALA A 74 -4.72 39.76 -20.27
C ALA A 74 -5.10 38.33 -20.66
N LYS A 75 -4.22 37.59 -21.35
CA LYS A 75 -4.48 36.19 -21.75
C LYS A 75 -4.38 35.22 -20.59
N LEU A 76 -3.55 35.52 -19.59
CA LEU A 76 -3.46 34.73 -18.35
C LEU A 76 -4.69 34.92 -17.47
N GLU A 77 -5.21 36.15 -17.40
CA GLU A 77 -6.43 36.44 -16.66
C GLU A 77 -7.66 35.78 -17.29
N GLU A 78 -7.72 35.73 -18.63
CA GLU A 78 -8.80 35.05 -19.34
C GLU A 78 -8.72 33.52 -19.22
N ALA A 79 -7.51 32.93 -19.27
CA ALA A 79 -7.31 31.51 -19.00
C ALA A 79 -7.68 31.13 -17.55
N ALA A 80 -7.32 31.97 -16.57
CA ALA A 80 -7.69 31.76 -15.17
C ALA A 80 -9.22 31.87 -14.96
N ARG A 81 -9.90 32.79 -15.66
CA ARG A 81 -11.37 32.90 -15.63
C ARG A 81 -12.05 31.66 -16.23
N LEU A 82 -11.51 31.12 -17.31
CA LEU A 82 -12.04 29.90 -17.95
C LEU A 82 -11.87 28.65 -17.07
N GLU A 83 -10.77 28.54 -16.32
CA GLU A 83 -10.54 27.42 -15.39
C GLU A 83 -11.50 27.46 -14.19
N ILE A 84 -11.77 28.66 -13.65
CA ILE A 84 -12.74 28.86 -12.57
C ILE A 84 -14.17 28.50 -13.02
N ILE A 85 -14.55 28.86 -14.26
CA ILE A 85 -15.85 28.48 -14.84
C ILE A 85 -15.92 26.96 -15.04
N ARG A 86 -14.82 26.30 -15.42
CA ARG A 86 -14.74 24.86 -15.59
C ARG A 86 -14.90 24.10 -14.27
N GLU A 87 -14.29 24.58 -13.19
CA GLU A 87 -14.45 24.02 -11.84
C GLU A 87 -15.88 24.20 -11.30
N GLN A 88 -16.53 25.33 -11.64
CA GLN A 88 -17.91 25.61 -11.23
C GLN A 88 -18.96 24.86 -12.06
N THR A 89 -18.64 24.46 -13.29
CA THR A 89 -19.54 23.72 -14.19
C THR A 89 -19.29 22.20 -14.21
N ALA A 90 -18.24 21.71 -13.53
CA ALA A 90 -17.94 20.29 -13.39
C ALA A 90 -18.97 19.57 -12.49
N SER A 91 -20.15 19.32 -13.07
CA SER A 91 -21.06 18.29 -12.62
C SER A 91 -20.40 16.92 -12.81
N LYS A 92 -20.59 16.03 -11.83
CA LYS A 92 -20.14 14.62 -11.75
C LYS A 92 -19.74 14.00 -13.10
N PRO A 93 -18.59 13.31 -13.18
CA PRO A 93 -18.17 12.69 -14.41
C PRO A 93 -19.18 11.61 -14.85
N LYS A 94 -19.47 11.57 -16.15
CA LYS A 94 -20.44 10.65 -16.77
C LYS A 94 -20.06 9.20 -16.48
N LEU A 95 -21.03 8.44 -15.96
CA LEU A 95 -20.93 7.04 -15.52
C LEU A 95 -20.42 6.08 -16.62
N ASP A 96 -20.62 6.42 -17.89
CA ASP A 96 -20.23 5.58 -19.04
C ASP A 96 -18.72 5.49 -19.27
N SER A 97 -17.95 6.56 -19.00
CA SER A 97 -16.49 6.53 -19.22
C SER A 97 -15.75 5.73 -18.15
N PHE A 98 -16.29 5.68 -16.93
CA PHE A 98 -15.77 4.80 -15.88
C PHE A 98 -16.05 3.34 -16.19
N GLN A 99 -17.25 3.01 -16.67
CA GLN A 99 -17.55 1.63 -17.08
C GLN A 99 -16.66 1.19 -18.24
N GLN A 100 -16.44 2.02 -19.27
CA GLN A 100 -15.53 1.70 -20.37
C GLN A 100 -14.06 1.60 -19.93
N ALA A 101 -13.59 2.49 -19.05
CA ALA A 101 -12.23 2.41 -18.50
C ALA A 101 -12.05 1.16 -17.62
N SER A 102 -13.03 0.83 -16.78
CA SER A 102 -13.04 -0.40 -15.97
C SER A 102 -13.06 -1.66 -16.84
N ILE A 103 -13.87 -1.70 -17.90
CA ILE A 103 -13.92 -2.83 -18.85
C ILE A 103 -12.59 -2.99 -19.59
N LYS A 104 -11.96 -1.89 -20.02
CA LYS A 104 -10.63 -1.92 -20.65
C LYS A 104 -9.53 -2.34 -19.68
N LEU A 105 -9.60 -1.91 -18.41
CA LEU A 105 -8.69 -2.33 -17.34
C LEU A 105 -8.75 -3.84 -17.06
N ILE A 106 -9.93 -4.45 -17.21
CA ILE A 106 -10.17 -5.89 -17.04
C ILE A 106 -9.66 -6.67 -18.27
N ALA A 107 -9.84 -6.15 -19.48
CA ALA A 107 -9.42 -6.79 -20.72
C ALA A 107 -7.89 -6.98 -20.84
N ASP A 108 -7.10 -6.06 -20.28
CA ASP A 108 -5.62 -6.12 -20.28
C ASP A 108 -5.06 -6.87 -19.05
N SER A 109 -5.91 -7.42 -18.19
CA SER A 109 -5.48 -8.13 -16.98
C SER A 109 -5.30 -9.62 -17.23
N ILE A 110 -4.25 -10.19 -16.66
CA ILE A 110 -3.99 -11.62 -16.69
C ILE A 110 -4.82 -12.26 -15.58
N PRO A 111 -5.55 -13.35 -15.86
CA PRO A 111 -6.26 -14.10 -14.83
C PRO A 111 -5.30 -14.53 -13.73
N PHE A 112 -5.68 -14.30 -12.48
CA PHE A 112 -4.95 -14.76 -11.31
C PHE A 112 -5.87 -15.48 -10.34
N GLN A 113 -5.28 -16.32 -9.50
CA GLN A 113 -5.99 -17.10 -8.50
C GLN A 113 -5.35 -16.94 -7.13
N ILE A 114 -6.19 -17.11 -6.10
CA ILE A 114 -5.78 -17.09 -4.70
C ILE A 114 -6.39 -18.34 -4.07
N ASN A 115 -5.57 -19.38 -3.97
CA ASN A 115 -5.98 -20.69 -3.48
C ASN A 115 -5.42 -20.85 -2.06
N VAL A 116 -6.29 -20.64 -1.08
CA VAL A 116 -5.97 -20.73 0.35
C VAL A 116 -7.03 -21.60 1.04
N PRO A 117 -6.68 -22.28 2.15
CA PRO A 117 -7.67 -23.01 2.93
C PRO A 117 -8.72 -22.07 3.50
N ALA A 118 -9.88 -22.61 3.85
CA ALA A 118 -10.82 -21.88 4.71
C ALA A 118 -10.13 -21.51 6.04
N GLY A 119 -10.51 -20.38 6.62
CA GLY A 119 -9.93 -19.90 7.87
C GLY A 119 -10.68 -18.68 8.39
N ASP A 120 -10.07 -17.95 9.34
CA ASP A 120 -10.68 -16.80 10.03
C ASP A 120 -10.67 -15.53 9.15
N TYR A 121 -11.28 -15.62 7.97
CA TYR A 121 -11.46 -14.52 7.04
C TYR A 121 -12.78 -14.65 6.28
N ILE A 122 -13.31 -13.52 5.82
CA ILE A 122 -14.43 -13.44 4.89
C ILE A 122 -13.88 -13.06 3.52
N LYS A 123 -14.26 -13.83 2.50
CA LYS A 123 -14.08 -13.43 1.09
C LYS A 123 -15.40 -12.88 0.59
N LYS A 124 -15.39 -11.71 -0.05
CA LYS A 124 -16.58 -11.15 -0.69
C LYS A 124 -16.83 -11.85 -2.03
N ASP A 125 -18.06 -12.33 -2.24
CA ASP A 125 -18.44 -13.04 -3.47
C ASP A 125 -18.22 -12.18 -4.72
N GLY A 126 -17.67 -12.79 -5.76
CA GLY A 126 -17.34 -12.13 -7.02
C GLY A 126 -16.13 -11.19 -6.97
N GLU A 127 -15.47 -11.05 -5.81
CA GLU A 127 -14.31 -10.18 -5.63
C GLU A 127 -13.12 -10.95 -5.01
N PHE A 128 -11.92 -10.41 -5.19
CA PHE A 128 -10.73 -10.84 -4.46
C PHE A 128 -10.50 -9.96 -3.23
N THR A 129 -11.58 -9.68 -2.49
CA THR A 129 -11.56 -8.91 -1.25
C THR A 129 -11.59 -9.86 -0.07
N TYR A 130 -10.57 -9.79 0.79
CA TYR A 130 -10.38 -10.65 1.95
C TYR A 130 -10.33 -9.78 3.20
N THR A 131 -11.16 -10.11 4.19
CA THR A 131 -11.23 -9.41 5.48
C THR A 131 -11.00 -10.38 6.61
N SER A 132 -10.02 -10.11 7.47
CA SER A 132 -9.73 -10.96 8.63
C SER A 132 -10.86 -10.85 9.66
N THR A 133 -11.29 -11.98 10.23
CA THR A 133 -12.32 -12.01 11.29
C THR A 133 -11.74 -12.12 12.69
N ASP A 134 -10.44 -12.44 12.81
CA ASP A 134 -9.74 -12.61 14.08
C ASP A 134 -8.26 -12.19 13.98
N PHE A 135 -7.60 -12.04 15.12
CA PHE A 135 -6.16 -11.82 15.24
C PHE A 135 -5.42 -13.11 14.92
N ASN A 136 -5.02 -13.28 13.67
CA ASN A 136 -4.30 -14.45 13.21
C ASN A 136 -3.63 -14.15 11.85
N ALA A 137 -2.34 -14.47 11.72
CA ALA A 137 -1.55 -14.22 10.51
C ALA A 137 -2.07 -15.03 9.32
N LYS A 138 -2.37 -14.37 8.20
CA LYS A 138 -2.88 -15.01 6.98
C LYS A 138 -2.16 -14.47 5.76
N THR A 139 -1.61 -15.39 4.99
CA THR A 139 -0.86 -15.11 3.76
C THR A 139 -1.65 -15.61 2.57
N PHE A 140 -1.80 -14.77 1.55
CA PHE A 140 -2.60 -15.05 0.37
C PHE A 140 -1.69 -15.01 -0.87
N PRO A 141 -1.13 -16.17 -1.29
CA PRO A 141 -0.33 -16.26 -2.50
C PRO A 141 -1.18 -16.02 -3.76
N ILE A 142 -0.61 -15.33 -4.73
CA ILE A 142 -1.19 -15.08 -6.04
C ILE A 142 -0.55 -16.04 -7.05
N SER A 143 -1.40 -16.76 -7.78
CA SER A 143 -0.98 -17.62 -8.91
C SER A 143 -1.34 -16.95 -10.24
N PRO A 144 -0.55 -17.12 -11.31
CA PRO A 144 0.59 -18.04 -11.45
C PRO A 144 1.91 -17.51 -10.87
N ALA A 145 2.89 -18.40 -10.74
CA ALA A 145 4.28 -18.00 -10.53
C ALA A 145 4.84 -17.27 -11.75
N ILE A 146 5.72 -16.31 -11.51
CA ILE A 146 6.30 -15.42 -12.52
C ILE A 146 7.81 -15.71 -12.59
N THR A 147 8.29 -16.05 -13.78
CA THR A 147 9.71 -16.39 -14.04
C THR A 147 10.40 -15.44 -15.01
N LYS A 148 9.63 -14.69 -15.80
CA LYS A 148 10.11 -13.80 -16.86
C LYS A 148 9.12 -12.66 -17.07
N GLY A 149 9.58 -11.53 -17.58
CA GLY A 149 8.74 -10.40 -17.94
C GLY A 149 8.61 -9.36 -16.83
N ILE A 150 7.78 -8.37 -17.09
CA ILE A 150 7.50 -7.26 -16.18
C ILE A 150 6.03 -7.31 -15.83
N TYR A 151 5.72 -7.35 -14.54
CA TYR A 151 4.36 -7.52 -14.05
C TYR A 151 4.00 -6.43 -13.06
N ARG A 152 2.75 -5.96 -13.13
CA ARG A 152 2.18 -5.01 -12.18
C ARG A 152 1.01 -5.66 -11.47
N PHE A 153 1.11 -5.73 -10.15
CA PHE A 153 0.06 -6.24 -9.28
C PHE A 153 -0.49 -5.14 -8.40
N GLU A 154 -1.78 -4.87 -8.57
CA GLU A 154 -2.46 -3.78 -7.89
C GLU A 154 -3.39 -4.32 -6.82
N THR A 155 -3.27 -3.77 -5.61
CA THR A 155 -4.15 -4.03 -4.49
C THR A 155 -4.72 -2.74 -3.94
N LYS A 156 -5.86 -2.86 -3.24
CA LYS A 156 -6.41 -1.81 -2.41
C LYS A 156 -6.35 -2.24 -0.95
N ILE A 157 -5.76 -1.40 -0.11
CA ILE A 157 -5.83 -1.56 1.33
C ILE A 157 -7.16 -0.95 1.78
N ASN A 158 -8.16 -1.78 2.09
CA ASN A 158 -9.48 -1.28 2.52
C ASN A 158 -9.44 -0.83 3.97
N LYS A 159 -8.80 -1.64 4.83
CA LYS A 159 -8.55 -1.35 6.24
C LYS A 159 -7.20 -1.91 6.66
N ARG A 160 -6.38 -1.06 7.27
CA ARG A 160 -5.01 -1.34 7.70
C ARG A 160 -4.92 -1.36 9.23
N GLY A 161 -4.46 -2.48 9.75
CA GLY A 161 -3.98 -2.64 11.12
C GLY A 161 -2.58 -3.22 11.05
N ASP A 162 -2.46 -4.45 10.55
CA ASP A 162 -1.20 -5.17 10.41
C ASP A 162 -1.18 -5.94 9.09
N VAL A 163 -0.87 -5.20 8.02
CA VAL A 163 -1.01 -5.66 6.63
C VAL A 163 0.25 -5.46 5.81
N GLY A 164 0.40 -6.20 4.71
CA GLY A 164 1.47 -5.97 3.75
C GLY A 164 1.27 -6.65 2.41
N VAL A 165 2.12 -6.31 1.45
CA VAL A 165 2.18 -6.93 0.12
C VAL A 165 3.61 -7.32 -0.18
N GLY A 166 3.85 -8.43 -0.86
CA GLY A 166 5.19 -8.95 -0.97
C GLY A 166 5.41 -9.88 -2.14
N VAL A 167 6.63 -10.41 -2.14
CA VAL A 167 7.13 -11.38 -3.12
C VAL A 167 7.69 -12.57 -2.34
N MET A 168 7.33 -13.79 -2.75
CA MET A 168 7.84 -15.03 -2.19
C MET A 168 8.42 -15.91 -3.29
N LYS A 169 9.31 -16.83 -2.94
CA LYS A 169 9.74 -17.89 -3.85
C LYS A 169 8.53 -18.73 -4.27
N SER A 170 8.45 -19.09 -5.56
CA SER A 170 7.33 -19.87 -6.06
C SER A 170 7.18 -21.20 -5.33
N GLY A 171 5.95 -21.57 -4.98
CA GLY A 171 5.66 -22.82 -4.27
C GLY A 171 5.94 -22.78 -2.77
N LEU A 172 6.40 -21.65 -2.22
CA LEU A 172 6.48 -21.47 -0.77
C LEU A 172 5.07 -21.56 -0.17
N ASN A 173 4.89 -22.47 0.78
CA ASN A 173 3.67 -22.59 1.54
C ASN A 173 3.87 -21.95 2.92
N ILE A 174 3.06 -20.94 3.24
CA ILE A 174 3.03 -20.29 4.55
C ILE A 174 1.66 -20.59 5.16
N PRO A 175 1.55 -21.51 6.13
CA PRO A 175 0.30 -21.82 6.80
C PRO A 175 -0.33 -20.58 7.46
N PHE A 176 -1.66 -20.56 7.57
CA PHE A 176 -2.31 -19.59 8.45
C PHE A 176 -1.88 -19.84 9.90
N GLY A 177 -1.69 -18.76 10.67
CA GLY A 177 -0.99 -18.80 11.95
C GLY A 177 0.45 -18.31 11.84
N ASP A 178 1.09 -18.51 10.68
CA ASP A 178 2.50 -18.22 10.52
C ASP A 178 2.73 -16.84 9.88
N TRP A 179 3.57 -16.05 10.53
CA TRP A 179 4.05 -14.77 10.01
C TRP A 179 5.04 -15.01 8.85
N PRO A 180 4.88 -14.37 7.68
CA PRO A 180 5.87 -14.43 6.60
C PRO A 180 7.31 -14.08 7.03
N GLY A 181 7.48 -13.13 7.94
CA GLY A 181 8.80 -12.80 8.49
C GLY A 181 9.31 -13.77 9.58
N GLY A 182 8.55 -14.80 9.93
CA GLY A 182 8.91 -15.86 10.88
C GLY A 182 9.75 -16.99 10.25
N LYS A 183 10.56 -17.67 11.08
CA LYS A 183 11.33 -18.84 10.63
C LYS A 183 10.40 -20.07 10.50
N PRO A 184 10.66 -21.00 9.55
CA PRO A 184 11.78 -21.01 8.59
C PRO A 184 11.54 -20.23 7.28
N GLN A 185 10.30 -19.84 6.97
CA GLN A 185 9.88 -19.28 5.67
C GLN A 185 10.43 -17.87 5.34
N ASN A 186 10.95 -17.16 6.33
CA ASN A 186 11.37 -15.76 6.19
C ASN A 186 12.59 -15.50 5.29
N GLN A 187 13.31 -16.55 4.90
CA GLN A 187 14.37 -16.47 3.89
C GLN A 187 13.80 -16.47 2.47
N ASP A 188 12.66 -17.13 2.27
CA ASP A 188 12.05 -17.32 0.95
C ASP A 188 10.93 -16.30 0.65
N CYS A 189 10.78 -15.24 1.45
CA CYS A 189 9.85 -14.15 1.16
C CYS A 189 10.29 -12.78 1.69
N MET A 190 9.86 -11.72 1.00
CA MET A 190 10.04 -10.33 1.39
C MET A 190 8.71 -9.59 1.33
N ILE A 191 8.52 -8.63 2.23
CA ILE A 191 7.25 -7.89 2.36
C ILE A 191 7.46 -6.38 2.46
N PHE A 192 6.72 -5.63 1.65
CA PHE A 192 6.47 -4.22 1.86
C PHE A 192 5.34 -4.07 2.88
N TYR A 193 5.64 -3.47 4.01
CA TYR A 193 4.75 -3.46 5.17
C TYR A 193 4.03 -2.13 5.37
N PHE A 194 2.87 -2.16 6.05
CA PHE A 194 2.02 -0.98 6.23
C PHE A 194 2.75 0.21 6.89
N ASN A 195 3.76 -0.06 7.71
CA ASN A 195 4.54 0.95 8.43
C ASN A 195 5.64 1.60 7.56
N GLY A 196 5.76 1.23 6.29
CA GLY A 196 6.75 1.77 5.34
C GLY A 196 8.10 1.04 5.34
N TYR A 197 8.17 -0.12 5.98
CA TYR A 197 9.37 -0.96 5.99
C TYR A 197 9.33 -2.02 4.89
N VAL A 198 10.50 -2.51 4.52
CA VAL A 198 10.69 -3.77 3.79
C VAL A 198 11.30 -4.78 4.75
N TYR A 199 10.67 -5.94 4.93
CA TYR A 199 11.21 -7.01 5.79
C TYR A 199 11.64 -8.24 5.01
N GLN A 200 12.76 -8.84 5.43
CA GLN A 200 13.16 -10.22 5.16
C GLN A 200 13.81 -10.77 6.42
N CYS A 201 13.63 -12.05 6.75
CA CYS A 201 14.27 -12.65 7.94
C CYS A 201 14.00 -11.93 9.28
N GLY A 202 12.90 -11.18 9.40
CA GLY A 202 12.61 -10.33 10.56
C GLY A 202 13.42 -9.03 10.64
N ILE A 203 14.31 -8.77 9.67
CA ILE A 203 15.11 -7.56 9.57
C ILE A 203 14.38 -6.55 8.69
N GLY A 204 14.09 -5.37 9.27
CA GLY A 204 13.34 -4.31 8.60
C GLY A 204 14.24 -3.19 8.09
N SER A 205 14.07 -2.81 6.82
CA SER A 205 14.66 -1.61 6.22
C SER A 205 13.60 -0.50 6.09
N GLN A 206 13.86 0.68 6.63
CA GLN A 206 12.94 1.82 6.58
C GLN A 206 13.25 2.79 5.44
N GLY A 207 12.21 3.33 4.79
CA GLY A 207 12.40 4.36 3.75
C GLY A 207 11.21 4.61 2.83
N ASN A 208 10.16 3.77 2.89
CA ASN A 208 8.92 4.01 2.15
C ASN A 208 7.90 4.76 3.02
N ALA A 209 6.92 5.38 2.37
CA ALA A 209 5.77 5.92 3.08
C ALA A 209 4.89 4.79 3.63
N ARG A 210 4.08 5.11 4.63
CA ARG A 210 3.10 4.18 5.21
C ARG A 210 1.94 3.94 4.24
N PHE A 211 1.34 2.76 4.34
CA PHE A 211 0.09 2.46 3.65
C PHE A 211 -1.04 3.27 4.30
N LEU A 212 -2.04 3.66 3.52
CA LEU A 212 -3.25 4.33 4.01
C LEU A 212 -4.47 3.47 3.74
N ASP A 213 -5.49 3.66 4.56
CA ASP A 213 -6.80 3.06 4.31
C ASP A 213 -7.38 3.60 3.02
N ASN A 214 -8.16 2.77 2.35
CA ASN A 214 -8.79 3.05 1.06
C ASN A 214 -7.81 3.52 -0.02
N SER A 215 -6.56 3.08 0.01
CA SER A 215 -5.53 3.50 -0.95
C SER A 215 -4.94 2.32 -1.73
N ASN A 216 -4.53 2.61 -2.96
CA ASN A 216 -3.93 1.61 -3.84
C ASN A 216 -2.45 1.43 -3.50
N VAL A 217 -2.05 0.17 -3.41
CA VAL A 217 -0.68 -0.28 -3.25
C VAL A 217 -0.36 -1.17 -4.45
N THR A 218 0.78 -0.96 -5.07
CA THR A 218 1.13 -1.67 -6.30
C THR A 218 2.56 -2.17 -6.23
N ILE A 219 2.78 -3.41 -6.67
CA ILE A 219 4.12 -3.95 -6.88
C ILE A 219 4.35 -4.05 -8.39
N GLU A 220 5.46 -3.49 -8.86
CA GLU A 220 6.00 -3.79 -10.20
C GLU A 220 7.19 -4.74 -10.05
N LEU A 221 7.04 -5.95 -10.58
CA LEU A 221 8.10 -6.95 -10.71
C LEU A 221 8.79 -6.77 -12.05
N ASN A 222 10.12 -6.80 -12.08
CA ASN A 222 10.91 -6.91 -13.28
C ASN A 222 11.81 -8.15 -13.19
N MET A 223 11.39 -9.23 -13.84
CA MET A 223 12.12 -10.51 -13.88
C MET A 223 13.13 -10.58 -15.04
N ASP A 224 13.06 -9.63 -15.97
CA ASP A 224 13.97 -9.51 -17.11
C ASP A 224 15.23 -8.72 -16.74
N SER A 225 15.20 -7.87 -15.71
CA SER A 225 16.37 -7.13 -15.26
C SER A 225 17.41 -8.02 -14.59
N ARG A 226 18.65 -7.51 -14.54
CA ARG A 226 19.77 -8.09 -13.80
C ARG A 226 20.42 -6.98 -12.95
N PRO A 227 20.19 -6.97 -11.63
CA PRO A 227 19.42 -7.93 -10.84
C PRO A 227 17.90 -7.88 -11.11
N ARG A 228 17.15 -8.95 -10.79
CA ARG A 228 15.67 -8.97 -10.83
C ARG A 228 15.12 -8.16 -9.66
N THR A 229 14.05 -7.40 -9.88
CA THR A 229 13.60 -6.38 -8.91
C THR A 229 12.11 -6.37 -8.64
N ALA A 230 11.72 -5.88 -7.45
CA ALA A 230 10.35 -5.52 -7.11
C ALA A 230 10.28 -4.08 -6.58
N HIS A 231 9.43 -3.26 -7.17
CA HIS A 231 9.27 -1.86 -6.80
C HIS A 231 7.87 -1.59 -6.25
N LEU A 232 7.80 -0.80 -5.19
CA LEU A 232 6.55 -0.39 -4.56
C LEU A 232 6.07 0.95 -5.12
N PHE A 233 4.79 1.02 -5.45
CA PHE A 233 4.09 2.28 -5.71
C PHE A 233 2.96 2.44 -4.71
N LEU A 234 2.86 3.65 -4.14
CA LEU A 234 1.75 4.03 -3.26
C LEU A 234 0.98 5.15 -3.94
N ARG A 235 -0.30 4.91 -4.25
CA ARG A 235 -1.14 5.86 -5.01
C ARG A 235 -0.48 6.33 -6.31
N GLY A 236 0.17 5.41 -7.03
CA GLY A 236 0.89 5.70 -8.27
C GLY A 236 2.30 6.31 -8.11
N ILE A 237 2.73 6.62 -6.89
CA ILE A 237 4.06 7.20 -6.63
C ILE A 237 5.07 6.11 -6.31
N LEU A 238 6.13 6.02 -7.12
CA LEU A 238 7.26 5.12 -6.88
C LEU A 238 7.96 5.43 -5.55
N GLN A 239 8.15 4.40 -4.72
CA GLN A 239 8.80 4.50 -3.43
C GLN A 239 10.32 4.26 -3.52
N LYS A 240 11.07 4.69 -2.49
CA LYS A 240 12.54 4.72 -2.51
C LYS A 240 13.18 3.36 -2.24
N LEU A 241 12.58 2.56 -1.35
CA LEU A 241 13.04 1.20 -1.09
C LEU A 241 12.40 0.23 -2.08
N TYR A 242 13.24 -0.55 -2.73
CA TYR A 242 12.86 -1.61 -3.64
C TYR A 242 13.65 -2.87 -3.32
N ILE A 243 13.13 -4.02 -3.73
CA ILE A 243 13.78 -5.32 -3.56
C ILE A 243 14.63 -5.60 -4.80
N SER A 244 15.85 -6.09 -4.61
CA SER A 244 16.72 -6.58 -5.67
C SER A 244 17.15 -8.03 -5.43
N ASP A 245 17.77 -8.65 -6.43
CA ASP A 245 18.25 -10.04 -6.41
C ASP A 245 17.15 -11.10 -6.18
N LEU A 246 15.92 -10.84 -6.66
CA LEU A 246 14.82 -11.81 -6.58
C LEU A 246 15.22 -13.20 -7.12
N PRO A 247 14.66 -14.30 -6.57
CA PRO A 247 14.80 -15.65 -7.13
C PRO A 247 14.36 -15.75 -8.60
N GLU A 248 14.71 -16.85 -9.27
CA GLU A 248 14.35 -17.07 -10.68
C GLU A 248 12.85 -17.30 -10.90
N SER A 249 12.14 -17.74 -9.87
CA SER A 249 10.69 -17.92 -9.89
C SER A 249 10.09 -17.41 -8.59
N VAL A 250 9.13 -16.50 -8.73
CA VAL A 250 8.49 -15.84 -7.59
C VAL A 250 6.97 -15.81 -7.73
N GLN A 251 6.29 -15.65 -6.61
CA GLN A 251 4.87 -15.34 -6.54
C GLN A 251 4.67 -14.03 -5.78
N LEU A 252 3.66 -13.27 -6.19
CA LEU A 252 3.16 -12.15 -5.43
C LEU A 252 2.28 -12.66 -4.30
N TYR A 253 2.16 -11.89 -3.23
CA TYR A 253 1.21 -12.20 -2.16
C TYR A 253 0.79 -10.93 -1.41
N PHE A 254 -0.27 -11.07 -0.61
CA PHE A 254 -0.57 -10.11 0.45
C PHE A 254 -0.80 -10.81 1.78
N TYR A 255 -0.72 -10.02 2.84
CA TYR A 255 -0.80 -10.45 4.22
C TYR A 255 -1.79 -9.57 4.99
N ILE A 256 -2.57 -10.21 5.87
CA ILE A 256 -3.44 -9.56 6.86
C ILE A 256 -3.32 -10.32 8.19
N ASN A 257 -3.50 -9.62 9.31
CA ASN A 257 -3.38 -10.23 10.64
C ASN A 257 -4.47 -9.82 11.59
N PHE A 258 -4.67 -8.51 11.78
CA PHE A 258 -5.58 -8.03 12.80
C PHE A 258 -7.02 -8.19 12.34
N LYS A 259 -7.93 -8.36 13.30
CA LYS A 259 -9.36 -8.36 13.03
C LYS A 259 -9.76 -7.11 12.24
N ASP A 260 -10.58 -7.31 11.22
CA ASP A 260 -11.05 -6.35 10.22
C ASP A 260 -9.99 -5.84 9.22
N ASP A 261 -8.73 -6.28 9.30
CA ASP A 261 -7.76 -6.01 8.24
C ASP A 261 -8.31 -6.51 6.92
N SER A 262 -8.24 -5.66 5.89
CA SER A 262 -8.89 -5.97 4.62
C SER A 262 -8.10 -5.47 3.42
N ILE A 263 -7.86 -6.38 2.48
CA ILE A 263 -7.19 -6.12 1.20
C ILE A 263 -8.05 -6.66 0.07
N SER A 264 -8.15 -5.88 -1.02
CA SER A 264 -8.64 -6.35 -2.31
C SER A 264 -7.49 -6.50 -3.29
N ALA A 265 -7.34 -7.67 -3.91
CA ALA A 265 -6.51 -7.82 -5.11
C ALA A 265 -7.32 -7.32 -6.32
N LEU A 266 -6.81 -6.33 -7.04
CA LEU A 266 -7.55 -5.64 -8.10
C LEU A 266 -7.19 -6.15 -9.48
N SER A 267 -5.90 -6.22 -9.81
CA SER A 267 -5.45 -6.69 -11.12
C SER A 267 -4.02 -7.20 -11.09
N LEU A 268 -3.72 -8.11 -12.02
CA LEU A 268 -2.37 -8.51 -12.40
C LEU A 268 -2.21 -8.21 -13.89
N LYS A 269 -1.18 -7.48 -14.28
CA LYS A 269 -0.94 -7.09 -15.68
C LYS A 269 0.49 -7.35 -16.06
N GLN A 270 0.72 -7.81 -17.29
CA GLN A 270 2.06 -7.81 -17.87
C GLN A 270 2.30 -6.48 -18.59
N LEU A 271 3.47 -5.91 -18.39
CA LEU A 271 3.88 -4.65 -19.00
C LEU A 271 4.88 -4.92 -20.14
N ALA A 272 4.82 -4.11 -21.19
CA ALA A 272 5.77 -4.17 -22.30
C ALA A 272 7.15 -3.58 -21.94
N ALA A 273 7.20 -2.68 -20.96
CA ALA A 273 8.41 -2.02 -20.48
C ALA A 273 8.27 -1.63 -18.99
N PRO A 274 9.39 -1.45 -18.25
CA PRO A 274 9.34 -0.98 -16.87
C PRO A 274 8.76 0.43 -16.81
N THR A 275 7.98 0.73 -15.77
CA THR A 275 7.50 2.11 -15.50
C THR A 275 8.29 2.81 -14.41
N THR A 276 9.27 2.13 -13.82
CA THR A 276 10.18 2.70 -12.84
C THR A 276 11.09 3.74 -13.47
N VAL A 277 11.04 4.96 -12.94
CA VAL A 277 11.99 6.03 -13.26
C VAL A 277 13.10 6.09 -12.21
N LYS A 278 14.25 6.67 -12.53
CA LYS A 278 15.30 6.90 -11.53
C LYS A 278 14.79 7.86 -10.45
N VAL A 279 14.74 7.38 -9.21
CA VAL A 279 14.39 8.19 -8.04
C VAL A 279 15.66 8.53 -7.27
N SER A 280 15.87 9.82 -6.98
CA SER A 280 16.99 10.25 -6.15
C SER A 280 16.89 9.67 -4.74
N GLY A 281 17.99 9.09 -4.26
CA GLY A 281 18.04 8.42 -2.95
C GLY A 281 17.29 7.09 -2.88
N ALA A 282 17.04 6.44 -4.03
CA ALA A 282 16.58 5.06 -4.05
C ALA A 282 17.60 4.15 -3.34
N LYS A 283 17.09 3.20 -2.56
CA LYS A 283 17.88 2.27 -1.75
C LYS A 283 17.41 0.85 -2.05
N GLU A 284 18.34 -0.02 -2.36
CA GLU A 284 18.03 -1.43 -2.55
C GLU A 284 17.97 -2.18 -1.22
N VAL A 285 17.06 -3.14 -1.13
CA VAL A 285 17.03 -4.19 -0.11
C VAL A 285 17.25 -5.50 -0.85
N LYS A 286 18.47 -6.03 -0.75
CA LYS A 286 18.84 -7.27 -1.45
C LYS A 286 18.13 -8.46 -0.82
N TRP A 287 17.62 -9.35 -1.66
CA TRP A 287 17.20 -10.67 -1.25
C TRP A 287 18.39 -11.46 -0.72
N ILE A 288 18.33 -11.88 0.55
CA ILE A 288 19.36 -12.70 1.21
C ILE A 288 18.98 -14.17 1.31
#